data_AF-A0A257CBQ5-F1
#
_entry.id   AF-A0A257CBQ5-F1
#
_cell.length_a   1.000
_cell.length_b   1.000
_cell.length_c   1.000
_cell.angle_alpha   90.00
_cell.angle_beta   90.00
_cell.angle_gamma   90.00
#
_symmetry.space_group_name_H-M   'P 1'
#
loop_
_entity.id
_entity.type
_entity.pdbx_description
1 polymer ?
#
loop_
_entity_poly.entity_id
_entity_poly.type
_entity_poly.pdbx_seq_one_letter_code
_entity_poly.pdbx_strand_id
1 'polypeptide(L)'
;MDVPIRAFPVFLVETNGFEFGGIEFVRQRLRQIEPSDDQDTVHFNVYAFTSRFLPKVPGRDEMGGVLHWHVTNDTLTSPRAEVFEAELADIANDA
;
A
#
# COMPACT_ATOMS: atom_id res chain seq x y z
N MET A 1 -5.40 12.40 -15.81
CA MET A 1 -4.11 11.74 -15.54
C MET A 1 -4.38 10.26 -15.79
N ASP A 2 -3.91 9.73 -16.91
CA ASP A 2 -4.16 8.33 -17.25
C ASP A 2 -3.34 7.44 -16.32
N VAL A 3 -4.03 6.61 -15.53
CA VAL A 3 -3.38 5.54 -14.77
C VAL A 3 -2.78 4.60 -15.81
N PRO A 4 -1.45 4.47 -15.91
CA PRO A 4 -0.88 3.49 -16.79
C PRO A 4 -1.37 2.15 -16.27
N ILE A 5 -2.21 1.43 -17.02
CA ILE A 5 -2.51 0.03 -16.74
C ILE A 5 -1.18 -0.71 -16.89
N ARG A 6 -0.41 -0.77 -15.80
CA ARG A 6 0.91 -1.39 -15.73
C ARG A 6 0.83 -2.33 -14.54
N ALA A 7 0.93 -3.63 -14.86
CA ALA A 7 1.16 -4.79 -14.01
C ALA A 7 0.76 -4.65 -12.54
N PHE A 8 -0.22 -5.44 -12.12
CA PHE A 8 -0.45 -5.68 -10.71
C PHE A 8 0.80 -6.30 -10.06
N PRO A 9 1.02 -6.04 -8.77
CA PRO A 9 0.19 -5.19 -7.89
C PRO A 9 0.45 -3.69 -8.07
N VAL A 10 -0.57 -2.88 -7.81
CA VAL A 10 -0.49 -1.43 -7.78
C VAL A 10 -0.61 -0.96 -6.33
N PHE A 11 0.31 -0.10 -5.90
CA PHE A 11 0.24 0.56 -4.60
C PHE A 11 -0.18 2.01 -4.78
N LEU A 12 -0.93 2.51 -3.80
CA LEU A 12 -1.37 3.90 -3.73
C LEU A 12 -1.08 4.42 -2.31
N VAL A 13 -0.46 5.60 -2.24
CA VAL A 13 -0.18 6.31 -1.00
C VAL A 13 -1.10 7.52 -0.92
N GLU A 14 -1.79 7.68 0.20
CA GLU A 14 -2.66 8.83 0.47
C GLU A 14 -2.11 9.63 1.65
N THR A 15 -1.71 10.87 1.37
CA THR A 15 -1.30 11.84 2.43
C THR A 15 -2.23 13.06 2.41
N ASN A 16 -2.21 13.83 1.33
CA ASN A 16 -3.09 15.00 1.08
C ASN A 16 -3.78 14.91 -0.29
N GLY A 17 -3.86 13.69 -0.81
CA GLY A 17 -4.16 13.34 -2.19
C GLY A 17 -3.56 11.97 -2.50
N PHE A 18 -3.88 11.44 -3.68
CA PHE A 18 -3.52 10.08 -4.08
C PHE A 18 -2.35 10.04 -5.05
N GLU A 19 -1.35 9.23 -4.74
CA GLU A 19 -0.20 8.99 -5.58
C GLU A 19 0.01 7.49 -5.79
N PHE A 20 0.28 7.08 -7.04
CA PHE A 20 0.40 5.69 -7.43
C PHE A 20 1.87 5.29 -7.63
N GLY A 21 2.23 4.07 -7.27
CA GLY A 21 3.57 3.54 -7.48
C GLY A 21 3.68 2.03 -7.25
N GLY A 22 4.90 1.51 -7.40
CA GLY A 22 5.24 0.15 -6.97
C GLY A 22 5.70 0.10 -5.52
N ILE A 23 6.14 -1.07 -5.06
CA ILE A 23 6.64 -1.26 -3.68
C ILE A 23 7.78 -0.30 -3.31
N GLU A 24 8.72 -0.03 -4.23
CA GLU A 24 9.84 0.91 -3.98
C GLU A 24 9.36 2.33 -3.69
N PHE A 25 8.24 2.75 -4.30
CA PHE A 25 7.64 4.04 -4.01
C PHE A 25 7.12 4.09 -2.56
N VAL A 26 6.44 3.04 -2.10
CA VAL A 26 5.97 2.93 -0.71
C VAL A 26 7.15 2.95 0.26
N ARG A 27 8.20 2.16 -0.02
CA ARG A 27 9.44 2.13 0.79
C ARG A 27 10.11 3.49 0.88
N GLN A 28 10.16 4.23 -0.23
CA GLN A 28 10.70 5.59 -0.23
C GLN A 28 9.88 6.52 0.66
N ARG A 29 8.54 6.42 0.62
CA ARG A 29 7.65 7.22 1.48
C ARG A 29 7.85 6.91 2.96
N LEU A 30 8.00 5.63 3.32
CA LEU A 30 8.27 5.22 4.70
C LEU A 30 9.56 5.83 5.25
N ARG A 31 10.63 5.88 4.44
CA ARG A 31 11.92 6.47 4.84
C ARG A 31 11.90 7.98 5.04
N GLN A 32 10.86 8.67 4.54
CA GLN A 32 10.70 10.11 4.67
C GLN A 32 9.88 10.52 5.90
N ILE A 33 9.33 9.55 6.64
CA ILE A 33 8.53 9.85 7.82
C ILE A 33 9.44 10.26 8.96
N GLU A 34 9.11 11.39 9.56
CA GLU A 34 9.60 11.77 10.87
C GLU A 34 8.57 11.32 11.92
N PRO A 35 8.95 10.50 12.93
CA PRO A 35 8.02 10.07 13.97
C PRO A 35 7.38 11.26 14.69
N SER A 36 6.07 11.14 14.94
CA SER A 36 5.30 12.12 15.71
C SER A 36 5.43 11.83 17.22
N ASP A 37 5.27 12.84 18.07
CA ASP A 37 5.12 12.60 19.52
C ASP A 37 3.76 11.93 19.84
N ASP A 38 2.78 12.10 18.97
CA ASP A 38 1.48 11.43 19.04
C ASP A 38 1.53 10.08 18.31
N GLN A 39 1.37 9.00 19.08
CA GLN A 39 1.46 7.63 18.58
C GLN A 39 0.29 7.24 17.66
N ASP A 40 -0.85 7.93 17.78
CA ASP A 40 -2.04 7.67 16.97
C ASP A 40 -2.06 8.51 15.68
N THR A 41 -1.03 9.35 15.45
CA THR A 41 -0.88 10.09 14.21
C THR A 41 -0.74 9.13 13.03
N VAL A 42 -1.65 9.25 12.07
CA VAL A 42 -1.55 8.59 10.76
C VAL A 42 -0.73 9.49 9.84
N HIS A 43 0.46 9.01 9.46
CA HIS A 43 1.38 9.71 8.56
C HIS A 43 0.85 9.71 7.11
N PHE A 44 0.38 8.54 6.67
CA PHE A 44 -0.33 8.35 5.41
C PHE A 44 -1.03 6.99 5.38
N ASN A 45 -1.93 6.80 4.43
CA ASN A 45 -2.52 5.50 4.13
C ASN A 45 -1.77 4.83 2.98
N VAL A 46 -1.62 3.52 3.04
CA VAL A 46 -1.17 2.68 1.92
C VAL A 46 -2.33 1.81 1.50
N TYR A 47 -2.60 1.78 0.20
CA TYR A 47 -3.54 0.87 -0.41
C TYR A 47 -2.80 -0.01 -1.40
N ALA A 48 -3.18 -1.28 -1.47
CA ALA A 48 -2.65 -2.20 -2.48
C ALA A 48 -3.78 -2.91 -3.21
N PHE A 49 -3.65 -2.94 -4.53
CA PHE A 49 -4.53 -3.67 -5.44
C PHE A 49 -3.70 -4.78 -6.06
N THR A 50 -4.15 -6.02 -5.95
CA THR A 50 -3.44 -7.18 -6.51
C THR A 50 -4.12 -7.69 -7.78
N SER A 51 -3.52 -8.66 -8.47
CA SER A 51 -4.04 -9.19 -9.74
C SER A 51 -5.45 -9.78 -9.59
N ARG A 52 -5.87 -10.14 -8.37
CA ARG A 52 -7.24 -10.54 -8.02
C ARG A 52 -8.29 -9.44 -8.20
N PHE A 53 -7.86 -8.19 -8.34
CA PHE A 53 -8.72 -7.06 -8.66
C PHE A 53 -9.00 -6.95 -10.18
N LEU A 54 -8.45 -7.82 -11.03
CA LEU A 54 -8.84 -7.90 -12.43
C LEU A 54 -10.04 -8.86 -12.60
N PRO A 55 -11.17 -8.40 -13.15
CA PRO A 55 -12.31 -9.28 -13.38
C PRO A 55 -11.96 -10.18 -14.55
N LYS A 56 -12.20 -11.49 -14.41
CA LYS A 56 -12.24 -12.39 -15.56
C LYS A 56 -13.55 -12.17 -16.33
N VAL A 57 -14.64 -11.85 -15.62
CA VAL A 57 -15.97 -11.54 -16.12
C VAL A 57 -16.53 -10.30 -15.39
N PRO A 58 -16.62 -9.14 -16.08
CA PRO A 58 -17.17 -7.91 -15.48
C PRO A 58 -18.58 -8.13 -14.90
N GLY A 59 -18.80 -7.70 -13.65
CA GLY A 59 -20.10 -7.73 -12.98
C GLY A 59 -20.54 -9.11 -12.44
N ARG A 60 -19.67 -10.12 -12.49
CA ARG A 60 -19.97 -11.47 -11.96
C ARG A 60 -18.89 -12.04 -11.04
N ASP A 61 -17.68 -11.50 -11.09
CA ASP A 61 -16.58 -11.97 -10.26
C ASP A 61 -16.47 -11.15 -8.97
N GLU A 62 -16.13 -11.84 -7.87
CA GLU A 62 -15.67 -11.20 -6.64
C GLU A 62 -14.25 -10.68 -6.88
N MET A 63 -14.18 -9.40 -7.25
CA MET A 63 -12.96 -8.63 -7.37
C MET A 63 -12.41 -8.47 -5.95
N GLY A 64 -11.26 -9.08 -5.65
CA GLY A 64 -10.73 -9.15 -4.29
C GLY A 64 -10.73 -7.80 -3.55
N GLY A 65 -10.62 -7.84 -2.22
CA GLY A 65 -10.62 -6.62 -1.40
C GLY A 65 -9.41 -5.71 -1.69
N VAL A 66 -9.65 -4.40 -1.65
CA VAL A 66 -8.57 -3.43 -1.56
C VAL A 66 -7.89 -3.63 -0.21
N LEU A 67 -6.58 -3.89 -0.23
CA LEU A 67 -5.81 -3.97 1.00
C LEU A 67 -5.45 -2.55 1.44
N HIS A 68 -5.51 -2.28 2.75
CA HIS A 68 -5.34 -0.94 3.30
C HIS A 68 -4.66 -0.99 4.65
N TRP A 69 -3.69 -0.09 4.84
CA TRP A 69 -2.98 0.15 6.09
C TRP A 69 -2.95 1.63 6.43
N HIS A 70 -3.14 1.93 7.72
CA HIS A 70 -2.76 3.21 8.31
C HIS A 70 -1.29 3.13 8.73
N VAL A 71 -0.44 3.98 8.16
CA VAL A 71 0.95 4.08 8.58
C VAL A 71 1.03 5.03 9.76
N THR A 72 1.22 4.46 10.94
CA THR A 72 1.43 5.18 12.22
C THR A 72 2.87 4.97 12.70
N ASN A 73 3.25 5.59 13.83
CA ASN A 73 4.54 5.35 14.46
C ASN A 73 4.83 3.86 14.73
N ASP A 74 3.82 3.10 15.16
CA ASP A 74 3.95 1.66 15.42
C ASP A 74 4.41 0.91 14.16
N THR A 75 3.93 1.32 12.98
CA THR A 75 4.32 0.75 11.69
C THR A 75 5.81 0.89 11.40
N LEU A 76 6.49 1.86 12.02
CA LEU A 76 7.91 2.17 11.82
C LEU A 76 8.81 1.50 12.85
N THR A 77 8.24 0.83 13.84
CA THR A 77 8.99 0.22 14.95
C THR A 77 8.91 -1.30 14.91
N SER A 78 10.00 -1.98 15.29
CA SER A 78 9.98 -3.44 15.46
C SER A 78 9.08 -3.84 16.65
N PRO A 79 8.33 -4.95 16.54
CA PRO A 79 8.37 -5.92 15.45
C PRO A 79 7.43 -5.57 14.27
N ARG A 80 6.54 -4.60 14.43
CA ARG A 80 5.50 -4.29 13.43
C ARG A 80 6.08 -3.89 12.06
N ALA A 81 7.18 -3.14 12.05
CA ALA A 81 7.88 -2.74 10.82
C ALA A 81 8.35 -3.94 9.98
N GLU A 82 8.86 -4.99 10.62
CA GLU A 82 9.32 -6.21 9.95
C GLU A 82 8.14 -6.98 9.34
N VAL A 83 7.03 -7.06 10.08
CA VAL A 83 5.78 -7.65 9.59
C VAL A 83 5.26 -6.85 8.40
N PHE A 84 5.27 -5.52 8.49
CA PHE A 84 4.73 -4.66 7.42
C PHE A 84 5.55 -4.77 6.14
N GLU A 85 6.87 -4.80 6.26
CA GLU A 85 7.77 -5.00 5.12
C GLU A 85 7.56 -6.37 4.46
N ALA A 86 7.32 -7.42 5.25
CA ALA A 86 6.96 -8.74 4.72
C ALA A 86 5.60 -8.73 4.01
N GLU A 87 4.58 -8.09 4.59
CA GLU A 87 3.26 -7.91 3.95
C GLU A 87 3.39 -7.22 2.58
N LEU A 88 4.15 -6.11 2.52
CA LEU A 88 4.40 -5.39 1.27
C LEU A 88 5.14 -6.26 0.25
N ALA A 89 6.16 -7.00 0.67
CA ALA A 89 6.94 -7.88 -0.20
C ALA A 89 6.10 -9.04 -0.75
N ASP A 90 5.27 -9.66 0.08
CA ASP A 90 4.37 -10.74 -0.34
C ASP A 90 3.38 -10.25 -1.40
N ILE A 91 2.82 -9.05 -1.19
CA ILE A 91 1.93 -8.43 -2.19
C ILE A 91 2.68 -8.12 -3.47
N ALA A 92 3.88 -7.54 -3.39
CA ALA A 92 4.72 -7.20 -4.54
C ALA A 92 5.04 -8.41 -5.44
N ASN A 93 5.00 -9.62 -4.88
CA ASN A 93 5.22 -10.88 -5.58
C ASN A 93 3.92 -11.52 -6.13
N ASP A 94 2.74 -10.97 -5.81
CA ASP A 94 1.43 -11.41 -6.35
C ASP A 94 1.26 -10.91 -7.79
N ALA A 95 1.82 -11.68 -8.74
CA ALA A 95 1.70 -11.46 -10.18
C ALA A 95 0.38 -12.00 -10.75
#